data_AF-A0AA35NVD2-F1
#
_entry.id   AF-A0AA35NVD2-F1
#
_cell.length_a   1.000
_cell.length_b   1.000
_cell.length_c   1.000
_cell.angle_alpha   90.00
_cell.angle_beta   90.00
_cell.angle_gamma   90.00
#
_symmetry.space_group_name_H-M   'P 1'
#
loop_
_entity.id
_entity.type
_entity.pdbx_description
1 polymer ?
#
loop_
_entity_poly.entity_id
_entity_poly.type
_entity_poly.pdbx_seq_one_letter_code
_entity_poly.pdbx_strand_id
1 'polypeptide(L)'
;MSAQQPAQFINLGNTAQMERLNGKNYLTWALKLELVLKCDRLRHCVETGLNPQPSEQEREEDDRAREHILLAPEEPQVLHIADLDSAKQYWDHLCQMHLSDSVGSITGLTRRLHRTVLPEGGCLTTHLQTLHMLFLLLQRRGKRFPDLDQVYIPLSSLPPRFNIVIASLESM
;
A
#
# COMPACT_ATOMS: atom_id res chain seq x y z
N MET A 1 2.41 -25.23 12.06
CA MET A 1 1.56 -24.07 12.42
C MET A 1 2.49 -22.90 12.66
N SER A 2 2.69 -22.03 11.68
CA SER A 2 3.57 -20.86 11.86
C SER A 2 2.78 -19.78 12.60
N ALA A 3 3.17 -19.50 13.84
CA ALA A 3 2.60 -18.42 14.61
C ALA A 3 2.86 -17.09 13.89
N GLN A 4 1.81 -16.33 13.61
CA GLN A 4 1.93 -15.01 13.01
C GLN A 4 2.46 -14.07 14.10
N GLN A 5 3.66 -13.50 13.90
CA GLN A 5 4.21 -12.51 14.82
C GLN A 5 3.25 -11.32 14.97
N PRO A 6 3.13 -10.73 16.17
CA PRO A 6 2.25 -9.60 16.42
C PRO A 6 2.72 -8.37 15.65
N ALA A 7 1.76 -7.60 15.12
CA ALA A 7 2.02 -6.35 14.42
C ALA A 7 2.76 -5.35 15.33
N GLN A 8 3.85 -4.77 14.82
CA GLN A 8 4.64 -3.77 15.54
C GLN A 8 4.21 -2.36 15.14
N PHE A 9 4.04 -1.48 16.13
CA PHE A 9 3.61 -0.10 15.91
C PHE A 9 4.70 0.89 16.28
N ILE A 10 4.74 2.02 15.58
CA ILE A 10 5.64 3.13 15.85
C ILE A 10 4.86 4.45 15.86
N ASN A 11 5.31 5.39 16.69
CA ASN A 11 4.85 6.77 16.67
C ASN A 11 5.85 7.59 15.85
N LEU A 12 5.38 8.25 14.80
CA LEU A 12 6.17 9.20 14.01
C LEU A 12 5.57 10.59 14.18
N GLY A 13 6.35 11.51 14.75
CA GLY A 13 5.89 12.86 15.07
C GLY A 13 4.73 12.90 16.08
N ASN A 14 3.98 14.00 16.07
CA ASN A 14 2.87 14.25 17.02
C ASN A 14 1.53 13.63 16.60
N THR A 15 1.45 12.88 15.48
CA THR A 15 0.16 12.74 14.77
C THR A 15 -0.35 11.33 14.44
N ALA A 16 0.41 10.23 14.55
CA ALA A 16 -0.21 8.90 14.45
C ALA A 16 0.66 7.72 14.91
N GLN A 17 0.01 6.75 15.56
CA GLN A 17 0.52 5.38 15.70
C GLN A 17 0.29 4.64 14.37
N MET A 18 1.37 4.20 13.73
CA MET A 18 1.31 3.43 12.49
C MET A 18 1.96 2.06 12.64
N GLU A 19 1.42 1.06 11.94
CA GLU A 19 2.04 -0.26 11.86
C GLU A 19 3.30 -0.17 10.99
N ARG A 20 4.37 -0.84 11.42
CA ARG A 20 5.62 -0.89 10.68
C ARG A 20 5.45 -1.65 9.36
N LEU A 21 6.19 -1.27 8.33
CA LEU A 21 6.16 -1.97 7.04
C LEU A 21 6.67 -3.41 7.21
N ASN A 22 5.79 -4.39 6.96
CA ASN A 22 6.05 -5.82 7.16
C ASN A 22 5.83 -6.66 5.87
N GLY A 23 5.92 -6.00 4.72
CA GLY A 23 5.77 -6.60 3.39
C GLY A 23 4.34 -6.98 2.99
N LYS A 24 3.38 -6.93 3.92
CA LYS A 24 1.96 -7.22 3.64
C LYS A 24 1.08 -5.97 3.68
N ASN A 25 1.51 -4.95 4.43
CA ASN A 25 0.72 -3.76 4.72
C ASN A 25 1.15 -2.51 3.92
N TYR A 26 1.94 -2.68 2.85
CA TYR A 26 2.57 -1.56 2.13
C TYR A 26 1.60 -0.43 1.75
N LEU A 27 0.42 -0.72 1.20
CA LEU A 27 -0.51 0.34 0.78
C LEU A 27 -0.95 1.22 1.95
N THR A 28 -1.37 0.60 3.05
CA THR A 28 -1.81 1.32 4.25
C THR A 28 -0.65 2.05 4.91
N TRP A 29 0.53 1.42 4.92
CA TRP A 29 1.77 2.02 5.41
C TRP A 29 2.15 3.27 4.59
N ALA A 30 2.16 3.18 3.26
CA ALA A 30 2.53 4.27 2.37
C ALA A 30 1.57 5.47 2.52
N LEU A 31 0.26 5.22 2.58
CA LEU A 31 -0.73 6.28 2.82
C LEU A 31 -0.53 6.99 4.16
N LYS A 32 -0.24 6.24 5.23
CA LYS A 32 0.01 6.81 6.56
C LYS A 32 1.33 7.60 6.59
N LEU A 33 2.39 7.07 5.99
CA LEU A 33 3.69 7.76 5.95
C LEU A 33 3.63 9.02 5.07
N GLU A 34 2.91 8.99 3.94
CA GLU A 34 2.62 10.19 3.14
C GLU A 34 1.93 11.27 3.98
N LEU A 35 1.00 10.88 4.86
CA LEU A 35 0.32 11.82 5.75
C LEU A 35 1.28 12.42 6.79
N VAL A 36 2.12 11.59 7.42
CA VAL A 36 3.15 12.05 8.37
C VAL A 36 4.09 13.06 7.71
N LEU A 37 4.64 12.73 6.53
CA LEU A 37 5.51 13.64 5.78
C LEU A 37 4.80 14.94 5.40
N LYS A 38 3.51 14.91 5.08
CA LYS A 38 2.73 16.14 4.79
C LYS A 38 2.51 16.98 6.05
N CYS A 39 2.21 16.37 7.18
CA CYS A 39 2.07 17.07 8.46
C CYS A 39 3.34 17.83 8.84
N ASP A 40 4.51 17.20 8.60
CA ASP A 40 5.81 17.78 8.95
C ASP A 40 6.41 18.63 7.82
N ARG A 41 5.66 18.83 6.71
CA ARG A 41 6.06 19.60 5.52
C ARG A 41 7.31 19.07 4.81
N LEU A 42 7.50 17.76 4.80
CA LEU A 42 8.64 17.05 4.21
C LEU A 42 8.27 16.26 2.94
N ARG A 43 7.01 16.34 2.49
CA ARG A 43 6.50 15.55 1.36
C ARG A 43 7.24 15.84 0.05
N HIS A 44 7.72 17.07 -0.15
CA HIS A 44 8.46 17.45 -1.37
C HIS A 44 9.77 16.68 -1.51
N CYS A 45 10.46 16.34 -0.40
CA CYS A 45 11.73 15.61 -0.41
C CYS A 45 11.64 14.27 -1.15
N VAL A 46 10.49 13.59 -1.07
CA VAL A 46 10.25 12.31 -1.75
C VAL A 46 9.60 12.45 -3.13
N GLU A 47 9.12 13.64 -3.50
CA GLU A 47 8.51 13.90 -4.81
C GLU A 47 9.54 14.43 -5.81
N THR A 48 10.21 15.52 -5.46
CA THR A 48 11.21 16.15 -6.32
C THR A 48 12.57 15.49 -6.16
N GLY A 49 12.92 15.12 -4.92
CA GLY A 49 14.26 14.68 -4.55
C GLY A 49 15.16 15.85 -4.23
N LEU A 50 16.37 15.50 -3.79
CA LEU A 50 17.39 16.47 -3.43
C LEU A 50 18.00 17.10 -4.69
N ASN A 51 18.15 18.42 -4.68
CA ASN A 51 18.81 19.15 -5.76
C ASN A 51 20.30 18.75 -5.88
N PRO A 52 20.93 18.84 -7.07
CA PRO A 52 22.35 18.51 -7.24
C PRO A 52 23.30 19.36 -6.38
N GLN A 53 22.89 20.61 -6.07
CA GLN A 53 23.58 21.49 -5.14
C GLN A 53 22.56 21.98 -4.10
N PRO A 54 22.26 21.17 -3.07
CA PRO A 54 21.25 21.50 -2.10
C PRO A 54 21.81 22.53 -1.11
N SER A 55 20.97 23.49 -0.75
CA SER A 55 21.16 24.36 0.40
C SER A 55 21.22 23.55 1.70
N GLU A 56 21.74 24.16 2.76
CA GLU A 56 21.76 23.54 4.10
C GLU A 56 20.35 23.16 4.58
N GLN A 57 19.37 24.03 4.33
CA GLN A 57 17.97 23.76 4.65
C GLN A 57 17.42 22.54 3.90
N GLU A 58 17.69 22.42 2.59
CA GLU A 58 17.23 21.27 1.80
C GLU A 58 17.86 19.95 2.28
N ARG A 59 19.12 19.98 2.74
CA ARG A 59 19.77 18.82 3.35
C ARG A 59 19.10 18.42 4.65
N GLU A 60 18.82 19.40 5.52
CA GLU A 60 18.16 19.14 6.81
C GLU A 60 16.74 18.59 6.62
N GLU A 61 15.99 19.12 5.65
CA GLU A 61 14.66 18.59 5.29
C GLU A 61 14.73 17.16 4.74
N ASP A 62 15.70 16.85 3.87
CA ASP A 62 15.90 15.49 3.36
C ASP A 62 16.32 14.50 4.45
N ASP A 63 17.25 14.90 5.34
CA ASP A 63 17.69 14.06 6.46
C ASP A 63 16.52 13.74 7.40
N ARG A 64 15.70 14.73 7.75
CA ARG A 64 14.48 14.51 8.54
C ARG A 64 13.50 13.57 7.83
N ALA A 65 13.29 13.76 6.52
CA ALA A 65 12.44 12.87 5.74
C ALA A 65 12.97 11.43 5.74
N ARG A 66 14.29 11.25 5.61
CA ARG A 66 14.96 9.94 5.71
C ARG A 66 14.74 9.30 7.07
N GLU A 67 14.85 10.04 8.17
CA GLU A 67 14.58 9.52 9.51
C GLU A 67 13.16 8.96 9.64
N HIS A 68 12.16 9.69 9.17
CA HIS A 68 10.78 9.19 9.16
C HIS A 68 10.63 7.90 8.33
N ILE A 69 11.25 7.85 7.15
CA ILE A 69 11.17 6.70 6.25
C ILE A 69 11.99 5.51 6.78
N LEU A 70 13.08 5.74 7.52
CA LEU A 70 13.94 4.70 8.07
C LEU A 70 13.31 4.01 9.29
N LEU A 71 12.58 4.78 10.11
CA LEU A 71 11.95 4.27 11.34
C LEU A 71 10.63 3.54 11.07
N ALA A 72 9.95 3.86 9.98
CA ALA A 72 8.64 3.31 9.64
C ALA A 72 8.63 1.81 9.23
N PRO A 73 9.70 1.22 8.66
CA PRO A 73 9.76 -0.20 8.31
C PRO A 73 10.30 -1.10 9.42
N GLU A 74 10.07 -2.41 9.30
CA GLU A 74 10.78 -3.45 10.07
C GLU A 74 12.21 -3.66 9.54
N GLU A 75 13.11 -4.20 10.37
CA GLU A 75 14.54 -4.37 10.03
C GLU A 75 14.81 -5.01 8.66
N PRO A 76 14.11 -6.10 8.24
CA PRO A 76 14.37 -6.69 6.92
C PRO A 76 14.11 -5.73 5.77
N GLN A 77 13.15 -4.81 5.93
CA GLN A 77 12.82 -3.80 4.92
C GLN A 77 13.85 -2.66 4.92
N VAL A 78 14.38 -2.30 6.09
CA VAL A 78 15.41 -1.25 6.25
C VAL A 78 16.71 -1.62 5.51
N LEU A 79 17.10 -2.89 5.53
CA LEU A 79 18.32 -3.36 4.85
C LEU A 79 18.32 -3.07 3.34
N HIS A 80 17.15 -2.91 2.72
CA HIS A 80 17.05 -2.61 1.29
C HIS A 80 17.33 -1.14 0.94
N ILE A 81 17.29 -0.25 1.92
CA ILE A 81 17.49 1.20 1.71
C ILE A 81 18.74 1.74 2.40
N ALA A 82 19.50 0.89 3.11
CA ALA A 82 20.63 1.30 3.94
C ALA A 82 21.74 2.04 3.18
N ASP A 83 21.98 1.67 1.91
CA ASP A 83 23.06 2.22 1.07
C ASP A 83 22.58 3.37 0.14
N LEU A 84 21.42 3.96 0.43
CA LEU A 84 20.85 5.06 -0.36
C LEU A 84 21.05 6.41 0.35
N ASP A 85 21.10 7.49 -0.43
CA ASP A 85 21.63 8.79 0.03
C ASP A 85 20.57 9.90 0.12
N SER A 86 19.32 9.62 -0.25
CA SER A 86 18.25 10.63 -0.18
C SER A 86 16.90 10.04 0.22
N ALA A 87 16.02 10.89 0.77
CA ALA A 87 14.65 10.50 1.12
C ALA A 87 13.89 9.96 -0.09
N LYS A 88 14.09 10.58 -1.26
CA LYS A 88 13.50 10.11 -2.53
C LYS A 88 13.97 8.72 -2.89
N GLN A 89 15.27 8.43 -2.81
CA GLN A 89 15.77 7.09 -3.08
C GLN A 89 15.19 6.05 -2.11
N TYR A 90 15.08 6.37 -0.81
CA TYR A 90 14.44 5.49 0.17
C TYR A 90 12.98 5.19 -0.23
N TRP A 91 12.23 6.26 -0.53
CA TRP A 91 10.82 6.17 -0.92
C TRP A 91 10.62 5.37 -2.20
N ASP A 92 11.36 5.70 -3.26
CA ASP A 92 11.25 5.08 -4.58
C ASP A 92 11.65 3.61 -4.54
N HIS A 93 12.70 3.25 -3.78
CA HIS A 93 13.13 1.85 -3.65
C HIS A 93 12.07 1.01 -2.93
N LEU A 94 11.53 1.48 -1.81
CA LEU A 94 10.41 0.82 -1.12
C LEU A 94 9.17 0.73 -2.02
N CYS A 95 8.86 1.79 -2.77
CA CYS A 95 7.78 1.76 -3.75
C CYS A 95 7.99 0.68 -4.79
N GLN A 96 9.18 0.62 -5.40
CA GLN A 96 9.50 -0.33 -6.45
C GLN A 96 9.45 -1.79 -5.97
N MET A 97 9.92 -2.05 -4.76
CA MET A 97 9.88 -3.38 -4.14
C MET A 97 8.45 -3.89 -3.95
N HIS A 98 7.55 -3.04 -3.46
CA HIS A 98 6.18 -3.45 -3.10
C HIS A 98 5.15 -3.21 -4.22
N LEU A 99 5.47 -2.32 -5.16
CA LEU A 99 4.67 -1.94 -6.32
C LEU A 99 5.42 -2.18 -7.63
N SER A 100 6.01 -3.36 -7.81
CA SER A 100 6.54 -3.72 -9.14
C SER A 100 5.45 -3.59 -10.21
N ASP A 101 5.71 -2.77 -11.22
CA ASP A 101 4.87 -2.58 -12.42
C ASP A 101 5.18 -3.61 -13.52
N SER A 102 5.99 -4.62 -13.21
CA SER A 102 6.28 -5.69 -14.16
C SER A 102 4.99 -6.37 -14.63
N VAL A 103 4.97 -6.78 -15.90
CA VAL A 103 3.85 -7.53 -16.48
C VAL A 103 3.50 -8.75 -15.62
N GLY A 104 4.51 -9.44 -15.08
CA GLY A 104 4.32 -10.57 -14.16
C GLY A 104 3.60 -10.19 -12.85
N SER A 105 3.96 -9.06 -12.24
CA SER A 105 3.31 -8.55 -11.04
C SER A 105 1.86 -8.15 -11.31
N ILE A 106 1.60 -7.40 -12.39
CA ILE A 106 0.25 -6.96 -12.78
C ILE A 106 -0.65 -8.16 -13.13
N THR A 107 -0.14 -9.11 -13.92
CA THR A 107 -0.89 -10.32 -14.31
C THR A 107 -1.13 -11.25 -13.12
N GLY A 108 -0.16 -11.39 -12.21
CA GLY A 108 -0.30 -12.15 -10.96
C GLY A 108 -1.38 -11.56 -10.05
N LEU A 109 -1.37 -10.24 -9.85
CA LEU A 109 -2.40 -9.54 -9.07
C LEU A 109 -3.77 -9.58 -9.73
N THR A 110 -3.85 -9.40 -11.05
CA THR A 110 -5.12 -9.54 -11.80
C THR A 110 -5.67 -10.95 -11.64
N ARG A 111 -4.83 -11.99 -11.79
CA ARG A 111 -5.23 -13.38 -11.59
C ARG A 111 -5.72 -13.62 -10.16
N ARG A 112 -5.04 -13.06 -9.17
CA ARG A 112 -5.45 -13.15 -7.77
C ARG A 112 -6.81 -12.51 -7.55
N LEU A 113 -7.04 -11.30 -8.06
CA LEU A 113 -8.33 -10.59 -8.00
C LEU A 113 -9.49 -11.46 -8.48
N HIS A 114 -9.39 -12.03 -9.69
CA HIS A 114 -10.45 -12.87 -10.24
C HIS A 114 -10.59 -14.25 -9.58
N ARG A 115 -9.59 -14.71 -8.83
CA ARG A 115 -9.63 -16.01 -8.13
C ARG A 115 -10.00 -15.89 -6.65
N THR A 116 -10.05 -14.67 -6.12
CA THR A 116 -10.46 -14.43 -4.74
C THR A 116 -11.98 -14.61 -4.65
N VAL A 117 -12.41 -15.68 -4.00
CA VAL A 117 -13.81 -16.03 -3.76
C VAL A 117 -14.05 -16.07 -2.26
N LEU A 118 -15.20 -15.55 -1.81
CA LEU A 118 -15.58 -15.57 -0.41
C LEU A 118 -15.91 -17.03 0.00
N PRO A 119 -15.19 -17.62 0.97
CA PRO A 119 -15.50 -18.98 1.42
C PRO A 119 -16.89 -19.09 2.04
N GLU A 120 -17.46 -20.30 2.02
CA GLU A 120 -18.68 -20.58 2.77
C GLU A 120 -18.46 -20.30 4.26
N GLY A 121 -19.37 -19.51 4.85
CA GLY A 121 -19.23 -19.02 6.23
C GLY A 121 -18.23 -17.87 6.43
N GLY A 122 -17.54 -17.40 5.39
CA GLY A 122 -16.61 -16.27 5.48
C GLY A 122 -17.30 -14.92 5.77
N CYS A 123 -16.52 -13.96 6.25
CA CYS A 123 -16.95 -12.58 6.49
C CYS A 123 -16.94 -11.75 5.19
N LEU A 124 -18.10 -11.22 4.81
CA LEU A 124 -18.26 -10.39 3.61
C LEU A 124 -17.39 -9.12 3.67
N THR A 125 -17.37 -8.43 4.82
CA THR A 125 -16.63 -7.17 4.97
C THR A 125 -15.13 -7.35 4.75
N THR A 126 -14.52 -8.35 5.38
CA THR A 126 -13.09 -8.66 5.21
C THR A 126 -12.76 -9.04 3.76
N HIS A 127 -13.67 -9.75 3.10
CA HIS A 127 -13.52 -10.13 1.69
C HIS A 127 -13.56 -8.92 0.76
N LEU A 128 -14.55 -8.04 0.91
CA LEU A 128 -14.66 -6.81 0.13
C LEU A 128 -13.45 -5.89 0.35
N GLN A 129 -12.95 -5.78 1.58
CA GLN A 129 -11.72 -5.05 1.89
C GLN A 129 -10.51 -5.65 1.14
N THR A 130 -10.41 -6.98 1.08
CA THR A 130 -9.34 -7.67 0.35
C THR A 130 -9.40 -7.37 -1.15
N LEU A 131 -10.59 -7.43 -1.76
CA LEU A 131 -10.78 -7.09 -3.17
C LEU A 131 -10.47 -5.61 -3.44
N HIS A 132 -10.95 -4.71 -2.59
CA HIS A 132 -10.66 -3.28 -2.70
C HIS A 132 -9.16 -2.99 -2.65
N MET A 133 -8.43 -3.66 -1.75
CA MET A 133 -6.97 -3.56 -1.69
C MET A 133 -6.28 -4.05 -2.97
N LEU A 134 -6.78 -5.12 -3.60
CA LEU A 134 -6.26 -5.60 -4.88
C LEU A 134 -6.55 -4.61 -6.02
N PHE A 135 -7.72 -3.97 -6.04
CA PHE A 135 -8.03 -2.90 -6.99
C PHE A 135 -7.06 -1.72 -6.83
N LEU A 136 -6.87 -1.22 -5.61
CA LEU A 136 -5.94 -0.11 -5.34
C LEU A 136 -4.51 -0.46 -5.76
N LEU A 137 -4.05 -1.68 -5.47
CA LEU A 137 -2.74 -2.17 -5.92
C LEU A 137 -2.61 -2.14 -7.44
N LEU A 138 -3.62 -2.60 -8.17
CA LEU A 138 -3.60 -2.64 -9.64
C LEU A 138 -3.70 -1.23 -10.25
N GLN A 139 -4.51 -0.35 -9.65
CA GLN A 139 -4.64 1.04 -10.07
C GLN A 139 -3.35 1.84 -9.88
N ARG A 140 -2.64 1.65 -8.75
CA ARG A 140 -1.32 2.26 -8.54
C ARG A 140 -0.27 1.81 -9.57
N ARG A 141 -0.46 0.63 -10.16
CA ARG A 141 0.38 0.08 -11.24
C ARG A 141 -0.14 0.42 -12.65
N GLY A 142 -0.97 1.44 -12.77
CA GLY A 142 -1.51 1.93 -14.05
C GLY A 142 -2.70 1.16 -14.62
N LYS A 143 -3.17 0.09 -13.97
CA LYS A 143 -4.32 -0.68 -14.45
C LYS A 143 -5.63 -0.12 -13.90
N ARG A 144 -6.39 0.56 -14.74
CA ARG A 144 -7.73 1.07 -14.42
C ARG A 144 -8.80 0.02 -14.71
N PHE A 145 -9.83 0.02 -13.90
CA PHE A 145 -11.03 -0.81 -14.07
C PHE A 145 -12.22 0.11 -14.34
N PRO A 146 -13.03 -0.15 -15.38
CA PRO A 146 -14.33 0.48 -15.54
C PRO A 146 -15.19 0.35 -14.27
N ASP A 147 -16.05 1.32 -14.00
CA ASP A 147 -16.92 1.30 -12.80
C ASP A 147 -17.77 0.02 -12.73
N LEU A 148 -18.24 -0.46 -13.89
CA LEU A 148 -18.98 -1.72 -13.98
C LEU A 148 -18.15 -2.91 -13.51
N ASP A 149 -16.86 -2.99 -13.88
CA ASP A 149 -15.98 -4.08 -13.45
C ASP A 149 -15.66 -3.99 -11.96
N GLN A 150 -15.59 -2.79 -11.41
CA GLN A 150 -15.41 -2.57 -9.96
C GLN A 150 -16.59 -3.07 -9.14
N VAL A 151 -17.79 -3.18 -9.73
CA VAL A 151 -18.99 -3.76 -9.09
C VAL A 151 -19.12 -5.25 -9.42
N TYR A 152 -19.00 -5.61 -10.69
CA TYR A 152 -19.19 -6.97 -11.18
C TYR A 152 -18.22 -7.97 -10.56
N ILE A 153 -16.93 -7.62 -10.48
CA ILE A 153 -15.91 -8.53 -9.96
C ILE A 153 -16.21 -8.90 -8.48
N PRO A 154 -16.48 -7.95 -7.57
CA PRO A 154 -16.93 -8.28 -6.23
C PRO A 154 -18.19 -9.14 -6.18
N LEU A 155 -19.23 -8.83 -6.96
CA LEU A 155 -20.47 -9.63 -6.94
C LEU A 155 -20.21 -11.07 -7.41
N SER A 156 -19.43 -11.25 -8.48
CA SER A 156 -19.07 -12.57 -9.02
C SER A 156 -18.23 -13.44 -8.07
N SER A 157 -17.62 -12.82 -7.04
CA SER A 157 -16.79 -13.51 -6.05
C SER A 157 -17.57 -14.03 -4.84
N LEU A 158 -18.88 -13.74 -4.76
CA LEU A 158 -19.72 -14.13 -3.63
C LEU A 158 -20.29 -15.54 -3.80
N PRO A 159 -20.44 -16.32 -2.71
CA PRO A 159 -21.04 -17.65 -2.76
C PRO A 159 -22.55 -17.59 -3.04
N PRO A 160 -23.17 -18.72 -3.46
CA PRO A 160 -24.57 -18.79 -3.87
C PRO A 160 -25.58 -18.26 -2.86
N ARG A 161 -25.25 -18.25 -1.55
CA ARG A 161 -26.10 -17.67 -0.50
C ARG A 161 -26.42 -16.18 -0.71
N PHE A 162 -25.65 -15.47 -1.53
CA PHE A 162 -25.89 -14.07 -1.87
C PHE A 162 -26.67 -13.86 -3.19
N ASN A 163 -27.02 -14.92 -3.92
CA ASN A 163 -27.65 -14.80 -5.25
C ASN A 163 -28.93 -13.97 -5.25
N ILE A 164 -29.76 -14.07 -4.20
CA ILE A 164 -30.99 -13.28 -4.08
C ILE A 164 -30.65 -11.78 -3.98
N VAL A 165 -29.64 -11.42 -3.19
CA VAL A 165 -29.21 -10.03 -3.02
C VAL A 165 -28.60 -9.49 -4.31
N ILE A 166 -27.80 -10.30 -5.00
CA ILE A 166 -27.19 -9.96 -6.28
C ILE A 166 -28.26 -9.69 -7.34
N ALA A 167 -29.22 -10.61 -7.50
CA ALA A 167 -30.30 -10.47 -8.46
C ALA A 167 -31.15 -9.21 -8.21
N SER A 168 -31.43 -8.89 -6.94
CA SER A 168 -32.13 -7.64 -6.59
C SER A 168 -31.35 -6.41 -7.03
N LEU A 169 -30.03 -6.37 -6.80
CA LEU A 169 -29.17 -5.25 -7.20
C LEU A 169 -29.06 -5.09 -8.72
N GLU A 170 -29.05 -6.19 -9.46
CA GLU A 170 -28.99 -6.19 -10.94
C GLU A 170 -30.31 -5.75 -11.59
N SER A 171 -31.43 -5.86 -10.86
CA SER A 171 -32.77 -5.50 -11.35
C SER A 171 -33.19 -4.04 -11.07
N MET A 172 -32.32 -3.26 -10.42
CA MET A 172 -32.56 -1.85 -10.08
C MET A 172 -32.20 -0.87 -11.19
#